data_AF-A0A7J5TVM3-F1
#
_entry.id   AF-A0A7J5TVM3-F1
#
_cell.length_a   1.000
_cell.length_b   1.000
_cell.length_c   1.000
_cell.angle_alpha   90.00
_cell.angle_beta   90.00
_cell.angle_gamma   90.00
#
_symmetry.space_group_name_H-M   'P 1'
#
loop_
_entity.id
_entity.type
_entity.pdbx_description
1 polymer ?
#
loop_
_entity_poly.entity_id
_entity_poly.type
_entity_poly.pdbx_seq_one_letter_code
_entity_poly.pdbx_strand_id
1 'polypeptide(L)'
;MSLPERLAAPTPRLFGWIRNAGIVLAALAGAVAAIDKQGVYLPDLVLVLADKAYFVAGLVATLISQLTVDLKAYRAQNALK
;
A
#
# COMPACT_ATOMS: atom_id res chain seq x y z
N MET A 1 -19.29 -5.60 -2.97
CA MET A 1 -18.04 -5.16 -3.61
C MET A 1 -17.01 -6.26 -3.51
N SER A 2 -16.57 -6.82 -4.63
CA SER A 2 -15.43 -7.75 -4.69
C SER A 2 -14.10 -7.02 -4.39
N LEU A 3 -13.02 -7.76 -4.08
CA LEU A 3 -11.70 -7.17 -3.86
C LEU A 3 -11.24 -6.21 -4.99
N PRO A 4 -11.33 -6.60 -6.28
CA PRO A 4 -10.96 -5.71 -7.38
C PRO A 4 -11.86 -4.48 -7.49
N GLU A 5 -13.16 -4.60 -7.19
CA GLU A 5 -14.07 -3.44 -7.14
C GLU A 5 -13.69 -2.46 -6.02
N ARG A 6 -13.19 -2.95 -4.88
CA ARG A 6 -12.71 -2.10 -3.78
C ARG A 6 -11.41 -1.37 -4.11
N LEU A 7 -10.55 -1.98 -4.93
CA LEU A 7 -9.33 -1.34 -5.42
C LEU A 7 -9.62 -0.24 -6.46
N ALA A 8 -10.63 -0.47 -7.29
CA ALA A 8 -11.10 0.48 -8.31
C ALA A 8 -12.06 1.55 -7.76
N ALA A 9 -12.57 1.36 -6.54
CA ALA A 9 -13.47 2.31 -5.91
C ALA A 9 -12.80 3.67 -5.67
N PRO A 10 -13.57 4.77 -5.81
CA PRO A 10 -13.04 6.11 -5.58
C PRO A 10 -12.58 6.23 -4.13
N THR A 11 -11.30 6.56 -3.97
CA THR A 11 -10.66 6.86 -2.68
C THR A 11 -10.38 8.37 -2.61
N PRO A 12 -10.65 9.03 -1.48
CA PRO A 12 -10.34 10.46 -1.34
C PRO A 12 -8.85 10.73 -1.56
N ARG A 13 -8.53 11.87 -2.18
CA ARG A 13 -7.18 12.18 -2.67
C ARG A 13 -6.09 12.01 -1.60
N LEU A 14 -6.32 12.46 -0.37
CA LEU A 14 -5.36 12.31 0.73
C LEU A 14 -5.00 10.83 0.99
N PHE A 15 -6.00 9.95 1.05
CA PHE A 15 -5.78 8.53 1.30
C PHE A 15 -5.18 7.80 0.10
N GLY A 16 -5.49 8.25 -1.12
CA GLY A 16 -4.81 7.78 -2.33
C GLY A 16 -3.31 8.07 -2.28
N TRP A 17 -2.90 9.25 -1.82
CA TRP A 17 -1.49 9.63 -1.68
C TRP A 17 -0.77 8.78 -0.63
N ILE A 18 -1.40 8.57 0.54
CA ILE A 18 -0.81 7.74 1.61
C ILE A 18 -0.65 6.29 1.15
N ARG A 19 -1.66 5.72 0.45
CA ARG A 19 -1.56 4.37 -0.12
C ARG A 19 -0.40 4.25 -1.10
N ASN A 20 -0.29 5.20 -2.04
CA ASN A 20 0.76 5.17 -3.04
C ASN A 20 2.16 5.33 -2.43
N ALA A 21 2.30 6.22 -1.44
CA ALA A 21 3.54 6.36 -0.68
C ALA A 21 3.90 5.03 0.03
N GLY A 22 2.93 4.37 0.67
CA GLY A 22 3.12 3.05 1.26
C GLY A 22 3.56 1.99 0.25
N ILE A 23 2.95 1.96 -0.94
CA ILE A 23 3.33 1.01 -2.01
C ILE A 23 4.77 1.24 -2.48
N VAL A 24 5.17 2.50 -2.70
CA VAL A 24 6.55 2.84 -3.08
C VAL A 24 7.52 2.41 -1.99
N LEU A 25 7.18 2.66 -0.73
CA LEU A 25 8.01 2.32 0.41
C LEU A 25 8.13 0.79 0.59
N ALA A 26 7.05 0.04 0.37
CA ALA A 26 7.06 -1.41 0.36
C ALA A 26 7.90 -1.99 -0.79
N ALA A 27 7.84 -1.36 -1.98
CA ALA A 27 8.66 -1.77 -3.12
C ALA A 27 10.16 -1.57 -2.84
N LEU A 28 10.53 -0.45 -2.24
CA LEU A 28 11.91 -0.18 -1.83
C LEU A 28 12.39 -1.15 -0.74
N ALA A 29 11.57 -1.40 0.28
CA ALA A 29 11.88 -2.38 1.33
C ALA A 29 12.05 -3.79 0.76
N GLY A 30 11.17 -4.20 -0.17
CA GLY A 30 11.28 -5.48 -0.86
C GLY A 30 12.53 -5.58 -1.74
N ALA A 31 12.94 -4.50 -2.39
CA ALA A 31 14.19 -4.44 -3.14
C ALA A 31 15.42 -4.59 -2.23
N VAL A 32 15.43 -3.94 -1.07
CA VAL A 32 16.50 -4.09 -0.07
C VAL A 32 16.58 -5.54 0.44
N ALA A 33 15.44 -6.14 0.76
CA ALA A 33 15.39 -7.55 1.17
C ALA A 33 15.84 -8.52 0.05
N ALA A 34 15.58 -8.19 -1.22
CA ALA A 34 16.06 -8.98 -2.35
C ALA A 34 17.58 -8.88 -2.53
N ILE A 35 18.18 -7.71 -2.29
CA ILE A 35 19.64 -7.50 -2.34
C ILE A 35 20.33 -8.29 -1.23
N ASP A 36 19.78 -8.30 -0.01
CA ASP A 36 20.27 -9.12 1.10
C ASP A 36 20.29 -10.61 0.75
N LYS A 37 19.19 -11.11 0.17
CA LYS A 37 19.10 -12.52 -0.28
C LYS A 37 20.05 -12.87 -1.42
N GLN A 38 20.61 -11.89 -2.13
CA GLN A 38 21.64 -12.11 -3.15
C GLN A 38 23.06 -12.22 -2.56
N GLY A 39 23.20 -12.22 -1.24
CA GLY A 39 24.47 -12.42 -0.54
C GLY A 39 25.31 -11.14 -0.41
N VAL A 40 24.72 -9.99 -0.71
CA VAL A 40 25.32 -8.69 -0.39
C VAL A 40 25.06 -8.43 1.08
N TYR A 41 26.13 -8.39 1.89
CA TYR A 41 25.99 -8.18 3.33
C TYR A 41 25.56 -6.73 3.60
N LEU A 42 24.29 -6.53 3.99
CA LEU A 42 23.82 -5.25 4.49
C LEU A 42 23.96 -5.18 6.02
N PRO A 43 24.18 -3.98 6.59
CA PRO A 43 24.14 -3.80 8.03
C PRO A 43 22.78 -4.20 8.60
N ASP A 44 22.75 -4.92 9.73
CA ASP A 44 21.52 -5.38 10.40
C ASP A 44 20.50 -4.26 10.63
N LEU A 45 20.98 -3.04 10.90
CA LEU A 45 20.14 -1.87 11.10
C LEU A 45 19.30 -1.55 9.86
N VAL A 46 19.86 -1.72 8.66
CA VAL A 46 19.17 -1.47 7.39
C VAL A 46 18.09 -2.53 7.15
N LEU A 47 18.38 -3.79 7.47
CA LEU A 47 17.43 -4.89 7.36
C LEU A 47 16.25 -4.71 8.31
N VAL A 48 16.52 -4.37 9.58
CA VAL A 48 15.48 -4.09 10.57
C VAL A 48 14.59 -2.92 10.14
N LEU A 49 15.17 -1.87 9.55
CA LEU A 49 14.41 -0.75 9.01
C LEU A 49 13.56 -1.13 7.81
N ALA A 50 14.11 -1.92 6.88
CA ALA A 50 13.39 -2.42 5.71
C ALA A 50 12.19 -3.28 6.11
N ASP A 51 12.36 -4.20 7.06
CA ASP A 51 11.27 -5.05 7.54
C ASP A 51 10.15 -4.25 8.19
N LYS A 52 10.50 -3.31 9.08
CA LYS A 52 9.51 -2.43 9.72
C LYS A 52 8.80 -1.56 8.70
N ALA A 53 9.54 -1.01 7.75
CA ALA A 53 9.01 -0.21 6.64
C ALA A 53 7.98 -1.01 5.82
N TYR A 54 8.32 -2.25 5.45
CA TYR A 54 7.42 -3.13 4.71
C TYR A 54 6.14 -3.45 5.49
N PHE A 55 6.27 -3.80 6.78
CA PHE A 55 5.12 -4.10 7.64
C PHE A 55 4.17 -2.91 7.79
N VAL A 56 4.71 -1.73 8.09
CA VAL A 56 3.91 -0.50 8.26
C VAL A 56 3.22 -0.14 6.96
N ALA A 57 3.90 -0.24 5.82
CA ALA A 57 3.32 0.01 4.52
C ALA A 57 2.13 -0.93 4.22
N GLY A 58 2.27 -2.22 4.50
CA GLY A 58 1.19 -3.20 4.33
C GLY A 58 -0.03 -2.93 5.21
N LEU A 59 0.21 -2.56 6.47
CA LEU A 59 -0.85 -2.23 7.43
C LEU A 59 -1.62 -0.97 7.00
N VAL A 60 -0.89 0.08 6.60
CA VAL A 60 -1.48 1.33 6.11
C VAL A 60 -2.28 1.10 4.83
N ALA A 61 -1.74 0.36 3.86
CA ALA A 61 -2.45 0.04 2.62
C ALA A 61 -3.75 -0.74 2.89
N THR A 62 -3.71 -1.67 3.84
CA THR A 62 -4.87 -2.46 4.27
C THR A 62 -5.93 -1.58 4.92
N LEU A 63 -5.56 -0.75 5.90
CA LEU A 63 -6.49 0.14 6.59
C LEU A 63 -7.13 1.16 5.65
N ILE A 64 -6.35 1.73 4.73
CA ILE A 64 -6.86 2.64 3.71
C ILE A 64 -7.88 1.91 2.83
N SER A 65 -7.55 0.73 2.33
CA SER A 65 -8.45 -0.07 1.48
C SER A 65 -9.73 -0.51 2.21
N GLN A 66 -9.73 -0.53 3.54
CA GLN A 66 -10.89 -0.87 4.35
C GLN A 66 -11.75 0.34 4.71
N LEU A 67 -11.13 1.43 5.14
CA LEU A 67 -11.84 2.54 5.78
C LEU A 67 -12.16 3.71 4.85
N THR A 68 -11.55 3.78 3.67
CA THR A 68 -11.58 5.01 2.84
C THR A 68 -12.36 4.87 1.55
N VAL A 69 -13.10 3.77 1.36
CA VAL A 69 -14.01 3.61 0.23
C VAL A 69 -15.09 4.69 0.28
N ASP A 70 -15.09 5.61 -0.68
CA ASP A 70 -16.13 6.63 -0.80
C ASP A 70 -17.40 6.00 -1.39
N LEU A 71 -18.29 5.58 -0.50
CA LEU A 71 -19.57 4.97 -0.84
C LEU A 71 -20.49 5.90 -1.66
N LYS A 72 -20.40 7.21 -1.45
CA LYS A 72 -21.24 8.18 -2.16
C LYS A 72 -20.78 8.33 -3.61
N ALA A 73 -19.47 8.49 -3.81
CA ALA A 73 -18.87 8.53 -5.14
C ALA A 73 -19.03 7.19 -5.89
N TYR A 74 -18.91 6.05 -5.21
CA TYR A 74 -19.11 4.73 -5.80
C TYR A 74 -20.54 4.51 -6.32
N ARG A 75 -21.55 4.93 -5.55
CA ARG A 75 -22.96 4.83 -5.97
C ARG A 75 -23.26 5.77 -7.15
N ALA A 76 -22.70 6.98 -7.15
CA ALA A 76 -22.86 7.91 -8.26
C ALA A 76 -22.25 7.37 -9.57
N GLN A 77 -21.07 6.74 -9.49
CA GLN A 77 -20.40 6.15 -10.66
C GLN A 77 -21.15 4.94 -11.23
N ASN A 78 -21.74 4.10 -10.37
CA ASN A 78 -22.51 2.93 -10.80
C ASN A 78 -23.97 3.24 -11.16
N ALA A 79 -24.51 4.39 -10.77
CA ALA A 79 -25.83 4.86 -11.23
C ALA A 79 -25.79 5.48 -12.63
N LEU A 80 -24.59 5.79 -13.14
CA LEU A 80 -24.33 6.31 -14.49
C LEU A 80 -23.89 5.22 -15.49
N LYS A 81 -23.75 3.97 -15.05
CA LYS A 81 -23.49 2.79 -15.89
C LYS A 81 -24.76 1.99 -16.05
#